data_AF-A0A7C1BPT9-F1
#
_entry.id   AF-A0A7C1BPT9-F1
#
_cell.length_a   1.000
_cell.length_b   1.000
_cell.length_c   1.000
_cell.angle_alpha   90.00
_cell.angle_beta   90.00
_cell.angle_gamma   90.00
#
_symmetry.space_group_name_H-M   'P 1'
#
loop_
_entity.id
_entity.type
_entity.pdbx_description
1 polymer ?
#
loop_
_entity_poly.entity_id
_entity_poly.type
_entity_poly.pdbx_seq_one_letter_code
_entity_poly.pdbx_strand_id
1 'polypeptide(L)'
;MPDKNELCSMPILRGYYTHPSMGSSLARKHQMEVNSKVIHELDNKYRQRLLFLARRMIGNAETAEEVVQDAFHIINNKLSDFRGDSDI
;
A
#
# COMPACT_ATOMS: atom_id res chain seq x y z
N MET A 1 35.28 25.60 10.78
CA MET A 1 34.47 24.36 10.74
C MET A 1 33.88 24.20 12.13
N PRO A 2 32.59 24.52 12.37
CA PRO A 2 32.04 24.42 13.70
C PRO A 2 31.75 22.96 14.07
N ASP A 3 31.90 22.66 15.36
CA ASP A 3 31.73 21.35 15.97
C ASP A 3 30.25 20.93 16.02
N LYS A 4 29.97 19.64 15.81
CA LYS A 4 28.60 19.09 15.71
C LYS A 4 27.78 19.24 17.00
N ASN A 5 28.41 19.56 18.13
CA ASN A 5 27.73 19.68 19.42
C ASN A 5 27.17 21.09 19.71
N GLU A 6 27.40 22.09 18.85
CA GLU A 6 26.90 23.46 19.10
C GLU A 6 25.56 23.79 18.41
N LEU A 7 25.09 22.94 17.48
CA LEU A 7 23.77 23.11 16.84
C LEU A 7 22.58 22.75 17.75
N CYS A 8 22.84 22.18 18.93
CA CYS A 8 21.80 21.75 19.88
C CYS A 8 21.30 22.89 20.81
N SER A 9 21.89 24.09 20.73
CA SER A 9 21.60 25.19 21.66
C SER A 9 20.66 26.27 21.10
N MET A 10 19.99 26.04 19.96
CA MET A 10 19.05 27.01 19.40
C MET A 10 17.59 26.76 19.83
N PRO A 11 16.94 27.70 20.56
CA PRO A 11 15.60 27.49 21.11
C PRO A 11 14.47 27.61 20.07
N ILE A 12 14.77 27.96 18.81
CA ILE A 12 13.77 28.24 17.78
C ILE A 12 13.48 27.01 16.88
N LEU A 13 14.30 25.96 16.94
CA LEU A 13 14.13 24.72 16.15
C LEU A 13 13.75 23.49 17.00
N ARG A 14 13.35 23.70 18.26
CA ARG A 14 13.04 22.61 19.21
C ARG A 14 11.58 22.12 19.15
N GLY A 15 10.82 22.52 18.13
CA GLY A 15 9.42 22.09 17.94
C GLY A 15 9.21 21.06 16.83
N TYR A 16 10.23 20.77 16.00
CA TYR A 16 10.04 20.02 14.75
C TYR A 16 10.85 18.72 14.65
N TYR A 17 11.63 18.36 15.66
CA TYR A 17 12.40 17.12 15.62
C TYR A 17 12.25 16.35 16.92
N THR A 18 11.89 15.07 16.76
CA THR A 18 11.86 13.98 17.73
C THR A 18 10.55 13.71 18.49
N HIS A 19 9.53 13.26 17.75
CA HIS A 19 8.77 12.09 18.18
C HIS A 19 8.86 10.98 17.11
N PRO A 20 9.49 9.82 17.40
CA PRO A 20 9.63 8.72 16.44
C PRO A 20 8.31 8.02 16.07
N SER A 21 7.16 8.46 16.61
CA SER A 21 5.84 7.91 16.30
C SER A 21 5.07 8.64 15.19
N MET A 22 5.48 9.85 14.79
CA MET A 22 4.76 10.63 13.75
C MET A 22 5.26 10.34 12.31
N GLY A 23 6.55 10.08 12.12
CA GLY A 23 7.10 9.74 10.79
C GLY A 23 6.50 8.45 10.21
N SER A 24 6.17 7.48 11.07
CA SER A 24 5.50 6.24 10.67
C SER A 24 4.04 6.43 10.29
N SER A 25 3.32 7.41 10.86
CA SER A 25 1.89 7.61 10.58
C SER A 25 1.68 8.29 9.22
N LEU A 26 2.47 9.31 8.89
CA LEU A 26 2.40 9.97 7.58
C LEU A 26 2.88 9.05 6.46
N ALA A 27 3.97 8.30 6.68
CA ALA A 27 4.46 7.31 5.73
C ALA A 27 3.43 6.18 5.48
N ARG A 28 2.79 5.66 6.55
CA ARG A 28 1.71 4.67 6.41
C ARG A 28 0.50 5.22 5.66
N LYS A 29 0.08 6.46 5.96
CA LYS A 29 -1.04 7.10 5.25
C LYS A 29 -0.74 7.25 3.75
N HIS A 30 0.45 7.72 3.41
CA HIS A 30 0.87 7.84 2.02
C HIS A 30 0.93 6.48 1.33
N GLN A 31 1.48 5.46 1.99
CA GLN A 31 1.53 4.10 1.47
C GLN A 31 0.13 3.53 1.22
N MET A 32 -0.82 3.76 2.15
CA MET A 32 -2.22 3.34 1.96
C MET A 32 -2.89 4.04 0.77
N GLU A 33 -2.61 5.33 0.57
CA GLU A 33 -3.12 6.08 -0.57
C GLU A 33 -2.56 5.55 -1.90
N VAL A 34 -1.26 5.26 -1.94
CA VAL A 34 -0.60 4.68 -3.11
C VAL A 34 -1.17 3.28 -3.40
N ASN A 35 -1.27 2.42 -2.38
CA ASN A 35 -1.82 1.08 -2.52
C ASN A 35 -3.27 1.11 -3.04
N SER A 36 -4.09 2.04 -2.54
CA SER A 36 -5.46 2.21 -3.01
C SER A 36 -5.52 2.56 -4.51
N LYS A 37 -4.62 3.43 -5.00
CA LYS A 37 -4.56 3.78 -6.43
C LYS A 37 -4.13 2.60 -7.27
N VAL A 38 -3.11 1.86 -6.84
CA VAL A 38 -2.60 0.67 -7.53
C VAL A 38 -3.67 -0.42 -7.61
N ILE A 39 -4.38 -0.69 -6.52
CA ILE A 39 -5.48 -1.68 -6.51
C ILE A 39 -6.59 -1.27 -7.48
N HIS A 40 -6.96 0.00 -7.50
CA HIS A 40 -7.97 0.50 -8.42
C HIS A 40 -7.54 0.35 -9.90
N GLU A 41 -6.27 0.61 -10.22
CA GLU A 41 -5.74 0.36 -11.56
C GLU A 41 -5.72 -1.13 -11.93
N LEU A 42 -5.37 -2.00 -10.97
CA LEU A 42 -5.40 -3.44 -11.15
C LEU A 42 -6.82 -3.97 -11.38
N ASP A 43 -7.80 -3.49 -10.62
CA ASP A 43 -9.21 -3.86 -10.81
C ASP A 43 -9.66 -3.46 -12.23
N ASN A 44 -9.50 -2.19 -12.61
CA ASN A 44 -9.90 -1.72 -13.93
C ASN A 44 -9.23 -2.48 -15.08
N LYS A 45 -7.96 -2.88 -14.92
CA LYS A 45 -7.19 -3.55 -15.97
C LYS A 45 -7.47 -5.05 -16.06
N TYR A 46 -7.68 -5.73 -14.93
CA TYR A 46 -7.67 -7.20 -14.88
C TYR A 46 -9.00 -7.83 -14.49
N ARG A 47 -9.96 -7.08 -13.91
CA ARG A 47 -11.24 -7.61 -13.42
C ARG A 47 -11.99 -8.40 -14.48
N GLN A 48 -12.13 -7.87 -15.69
CA GLN A 48 -12.86 -8.57 -16.76
C GLN A 48 -12.20 -9.89 -17.16
N ARG A 49 -10.86 -9.94 -17.19
CA ARG A 49 -10.10 -11.15 -17.52
C ARG A 49 -10.22 -12.20 -16.42
N LEU A 50 -10.14 -11.77 -15.16
CA LEU A 50 -10.32 -12.64 -14.00
C LEU A 50 -11.75 -13.18 -13.93
N LEU A 51 -12.75 -12.35 -14.18
CA LEU A 51 -14.15 -12.75 -14.22
C LEU A 51 -14.42 -13.75 -15.34
N PHE A 52 -13.86 -13.53 -16.53
CA PHE A 52 -13.96 -14.49 -17.62
C PHE A 52 -13.33 -15.85 -17.25
N LEU A 53 -12.15 -15.83 -16.63
CA LEU A 53 -11.48 -17.05 -16.19
C LEU A 53 -12.29 -17.77 -15.09
N ALA A 54 -12.75 -17.03 -14.08
CA ALA A 54 -13.55 -17.56 -12.97
C ALA A 54 -14.88 -18.17 -13.48
N ARG A 55 -15.56 -17.50 -14.41
CA ARG A 55 -16.76 -18.03 -15.08
C ARG A 55 -16.48 -19.32 -15.85
N ARG A 56 -15.33 -19.42 -16.53
CA ARG A 56 -14.93 -20.65 -17.23
C ARG A 56 -14.63 -21.81 -16.27
N MET A 57 -14.16 -21.52 -15.06
CA MET A 57 -13.79 -22.55 -14.09
C MET A 57 -14.98 -23.02 -13.25
N ILE A 58 -15.83 -22.09 -12.80
CA ILE A 58 -16.89 -22.35 -11.81
C ILE A 58 -18.26 -22.54 -12.47
N GLY A 59 -18.48 -21.99 -13.67
CA GLY A 59 -19.74 -22.10 -14.42
C GLY A 59 -20.89 -21.24 -13.87
N ASN A 60 -20.88 -20.89 -12.58
CA ASN A 60 -21.83 -19.94 -11.97
C ASN A 60 -21.27 -18.50 -11.99
N ALA A 61 -22.05 -17.55 -12.51
CA ALA A 61 -21.67 -16.14 -12.61
C ALA A 61 -21.56 -15.44 -11.25
N GLU A 62 -22.44 -15.76 -10.30
CA GLU A 62 -22.46 -15.14 -8.96
C GLU A 62 -21.21 -15.54 -8.17
N THR A 63 -20.95 -16.84 -8.08
CA THR A 63 -19.75 -17.38 -7.43
C THR A 63 -18.46 -16.92 -8.12
N ALA A 64 -18.49 -16.71 -9.44
CA ALA A 64 -17.33 -16.16 -10.15
C ALA A 64 -17.02 -14.71 -9.76
N GLU A 65 -18.04 -13.89 -9.49
CA GLU A 65 -17.84 -12.52 -9.01
C GLU A 65 -17.30 -12.49 -7.59
N GLU A 66 -17.79 -13.38 -6.71
CA GLU A 66 -17.26 -13.56 -5.35
C GLU A 66 -15.77 -13.94 -5.37
N VAL A 67 -15.38 -14.91 -6.19
CA VAL A 67 -13.97 -15.33 -6.31
C VAL A 67 -13.06 -14.20 -6.81
N VAL A 68 -13.54 -13.37 -7.73
CA VAL A 68 -12.78 -12.20 -8.20
C VAL A 68 -12.64 -11.17 -7.07
N GLN A 69 -13.70 -10.91 -6.31
CA GLN A 69 -13.63 -10.01 -5.15
C GLN A 69 -12.65 -10.51 -4.09
N ASP A 70 -12.70 -11.80 -3.75
CA ASP A 70 -11.78 -12.42 -2.81
C ASP A 70 -10.33 -12.34 -3.29
N ALA A 71 -10.08 -12.54 -4.59
CA ALA A 71 -8.75 -12.39 -5.16
C ALA A 71 -8.19 -10.97 -4.98
N PHE A 72 -8.99 -9.95 -5.26
CA PHE A 72 -8.57 -8.56 -5.04
C PHE A 72 -8.43 -8.21 -3.57
N HIS A 73 -9.25 -8.78 -2.68
CA HIS A 73 -9.09 -8.63 -1.24
C HIS A 73 -7.75 -9.19 -0.75
N ILE A 74 -7.37 -10.39 -1.21
CA ILE A 74 -6.07 -11.01 -0.89
C ILE A 74 -4.92 -10.14 -1.40
N ILE A 75 -5.02 -9.63 -2.64
CA ILE A 75 -4.00 -8.76 -3.23
C ILE A 75 -3.84 -7.48 -2.39
N ASN A 76 -4.93 -6.83 -2.00
CA ASN A 76 -4.90 -5.64 -1.15
C ASN A 76 -4.22 -5.89 0.20
N ASN A 77 -4.52 -7.01 0.85
CA ASN A 77 -3.89 -7.39 2.12
C ASN A 77 -2.40 -7.72 1.97
N LYS A 78 -1.97 -8.24 0.80
CA LYS A 78 -0.55 -8.52 0.54
C LYS A 78 0.21 -7.27 0.16
N LEU A 79 -0.43 -6.30 -0.49
CA LEU A 79 0.19 -5.03 -0.89
C LEU A 79 0.58 -4.15 0.31
N SER A 80 -0.08 -4.28 1.46
CA SER A 80 0.35 -3.59 2.69
C SER A 80 1.70 -4.10 3.21
N ASP A 81 2.03 -5.36 2.92
CA ASP A 81 3.25 -6.02 3.38
C ASP A 81 4.28 -6.25 2.26
N PHE A 82 3.95 -5.85 1.03
CA PHE A 82 4.79 -6.05 -0.15
C PHE A 82 6.00 -5.12 -0.10
N ARG A 83 7.20 -5.71 -0.02
CA ARG A 83 8.47 -4.97 0.05
C ARG A 83 9.15 -4.76 -1.30
N GLY A 84 8.59 -5.23 -2.40
CA GLY A 84 9.20 -5.09 -3.73
C GLY A 84 10.37 -6.03 -4.00
N ASP A 85 10.89 -6.75 -3.00
CA ASP A 85 12.00 -7.71 -3.10
C ASP A 85 11.63 -9.03 -3.83
N SER A 86 10.57 -9.03 -4.63
CA SER A 86 10.24 -10.18 -5.47
C SER A 86 11.13 -10.14 -6.70
N ASP A 87 12.32 -10.73 -6.58
CA ASP A 87 13.18 -11.03 -7.72
C ASP A 87 12.38 -11.85 -8.74
N ILE A 88 12.28 -11.33 -9.97
CA ILE A 88 11.78 -12.04 -11.16
C ILE A 88 12.97 -12.28 -12.09
#